data_AF-A0A099ZSK8-F1
#
_entry.id   AF-A0A099ZSK8-F1
#
_cell.length_a   1.000
_cell.length_b   1.000
_cell.length_c   1.000
_cell.angle_alpha   90.00
_cell.angle_beta   90.00
_cell.angle_gamma   90.00
#
_symmetry.space_group_name_H-M   'P 1'
#
loop_
_entity.id
_entity.type
_entity.pdbx_description
1 polymer ?
#
loop_
_entity_poly.entity_id
_entity_poly.type
_entity_poly.pdbx_seq_one_letter_code
_entity_poly.pdbx_strand_id
1 'polypeptide(L)'
;VWALCFLGSLALLALVCTNRIQYYFLYPHVTKLDEVAATHLTFPAVTLCNLNEFRFSRVTKNDLYHAGELLALLNNRYEIPDTQAADERQLEILQDKANFRNFKPKPFNMLEFYDRAGHDIREMLLSCFFRGEKCSPEDFKVVS
;
A
#
# COMPACT_ATOMS: atom_id res chain seq x y z
N VAL A 1 -33.83 0.36 -66.88
CA VAL A 1 -33.93 -0.62 -65.78
C VAL A 1 -32.56 -1.15 -65.38
N TRP A 2 -31.83 -1.85 -66.25
CA TRP A 2 -30.50 -2.39 -65.94
C TRP A 2 -29.49 -1.39 -65.36
N ALA A 3 -29.36 -0.20 -65.94
CA ALA A 3 -28.48 0.84 -65.43
C ALA A 3 -28.89 1.34 -64.02
N LEU A 4 -30.19 1.47 -63.75
CA LEU A 4 -30.69 1.89 -62.43
C LEU A 4 -30.43 0.81 -61.36
N CYS A 5 -30.63 -0.46 -61.72
CA CYS A 5 -30.32 -1.58 -60.85
C CYS A 5 -28.82 -1.65 -60.53
N PHE A 6 -27.97 -1.44 -61.54
CA PHE A 6 -26.51 -1.40 -61.36
C PHE A 6 -26.08 -0.25 -60.46
N LEU A 7 -26.57 0.97 -60.70
CA LEU A 7 -26.27 2.14 -59.88
C LEU A 7 -26.77 1.97 -58.43
N GLY A 8 -27.97 1.41 -58.25
CA GLY A 8 -28.49 1.08 -56.93
C GLY A 8 -27.61 0.07 -56.20
N SER A 9 -27.15 -0.97 -56.88
CA SER A 9 -26.23 -1.97 -56.32
C SER A 9 -24.87 -1.36 -55.94
N LEU A 10 -24.31 -0.49 -56.80
CA LEU A 10 -23.04 0.19 -56.54
C LEU A 10 -23.13 1.17 -55.36
N ALA A 11 -24.22 1.95 -55.27
CA ALA A 11 -24.44 2.87 -54.15
C ALA A 11 -24.58 2.11 -52.82
N LEU A 12 -25.32 1.00 -52.82
CA LEU A 12 -25.46 0.13 -51.65
C LEU A 12 -24.10 -0.45 -51.23
N LEU A 13 -23.29 -0.93 -52.19
CA LEU A 13 -21.94 -1.43 -51.95
C LEU A 13 -21.06 -0.36 -51.28
N ALA A 14 -21.01 0.85 -51.83
CA ALA A 14 -20.18 1.94 -51.30
C ALA A 14 -20.57 2.30 -49.86
N LEU A 15 -21.88 2.33 -49.55
CA LEU A 15 -22.38 2.65 -48.21
C LEU A 15 -21.96 1.59 -47.19
N VAL A 16 -22.15 0.29 -47.48
CA VAL A 16 -21.79 -0.79 -46.55
C VAL A 16 -20.28 -0.90 -46.37
N CYS A 17 -19.49 -0.72 -47.43
CA CYS A 17 -18.03 -0.72 -47.36
C CYS A 17 -17.50 0.43 -46.52
N THR A 18 -18.01 1.65 -46.73
CA THR A 18 -17.58 2.83 -45.95
C THR A 18 -17.86 2.64 -44.46
N ASN A 19 -19.04 2.12 -44.10
CA ASN A 19 -19.38 1.82 -42.70
C ASN A 19 -18.41 0.83 -42.06
N ARG A 20 -18.06 -0.25 -42.77
CA ARG A 20 -17.12 -1.25 -42.25
C ARG A 20 -15.68 -0.77 -42.18
N ILE A 21 -15.24 0.05 -43.13
CA ILE A 21 -13.92 0.69 -43.11
C ILE A 21 -13.83 1.67 -41.93
N GLN A 22 -14.86 2.49 -41.72
CA GLN A 22 -14.94 3.37 -40.55
C GLN A 22 -14.92 2.58 -39.25
N TYR A 23 -15.74 1.51 -39.15
CA TYR A 23 -15.76 0.63 -37.97
C TYR A 23 -14.40 -0.04 -37.73
N TYR A 24 -13.71 -0.48 -38.79
CA TYR A 24 -12.36 -1.02 -38.69
C TYR A 24 -11.37 0.02 -38.11
N PHE A 25 -11.44 1.27 -38.55
CA PHE A 25 -10.61 2.36 -38.02
C PHE A 25 -11.04 2.88 -36.64
N LEU A 26 -12.15 2.37 -36.06
CA LEU A 26 -12.44 2.54 -34.63
C LEU A 26 -11.61 1.59 -33.76
N TYR A 27 -10.88 0.64 -34.37
CA TYR A 27 -10.10 -0.39 -33.68
C TYR A 27 -10.88 -1.09 -32.55
N PRO A 28 -12.08 -1.61 -32.81
CA PRO A 28 -12.88 -2.29 -31.80
C PRO A 28 -12.20 -3.60 -31.41
N HIS A 29 -12.26 -3.92 -30.12
CA HIS A 29 -11.75 -5.18 -29.57
C HIS A 29 -12.86 -5.88 -28.79
N VAL A 30 -12.76 -7.19 -28.70
CA VAL A 30 -13.63 -8.03 -27.87
C VAL A 30 -12.77 -8.86 -26.92
N THR A 31 -13.24 -9.06 -25.71
CA THR A 31 -12.54 -9.85 -24.69
C THR A 31 -13.13 -11.25 -24.66
N LYS A 32 -12.28 -12.27 -24.83
CA LYS A 32 -12.63 -13.67 -24.55
C LYS A 32 -12.11 -14.04 -23.17
N LEU A 33 -12.97 -14.64 -22.34
CA LEU A 33 -12.61 -15.14 -21.02
C LEU A 33 -12.56 -16.66 -21.06
N ASP A 34 -11.46 -17.23 -20.58
CA ASP A 34 -11.26 -18.67 -20.43
C ASP A 34 -10.67 -18.93 -19.04
N GLU A 35 -11.07 -20.03 -18.39
CA GLU A 35 -10.51 -20.48 -17.11
C GLU A 35 -9.78 -21.80 -17.36
N VAL A 36 -8.49 -21.85 -17.00
CA VAL A 36 -7.62 -23.01 -17.23
C VAL A 36 -6.90 -23.40 -15.95
N ALA A 37 -6.92 -24.69 -15.64
CA ALA A 37 -6.14 -25.25 -14.54
C ALA A 37 -4.72 -25.58 -15.02
N ALA A 38 -3.71 -24.85 -14.51
CA ALA A 38 -2.31 -25.10 -14.80
C ALA A 38 -1.66 -26.00 -13.74
N THR A 39 -0.74 -26.86 -14.15
CA THR A 39 -0.01 -27.77 -13.23
C THR A 39 1.01 -27.05 -12.36
N HIS A 40 1.57 -25.94 -12.86
CA HIS A 40 2.48 -25.07 -12.12
C HIS A 40 2.03 -23.62 -12.26
N LEU A 41 1.88 -22.95 -11.13
CA LEU A 41 1.53 -21.54 -11.04
C LEU A 41 2.63 -20.82 -10.26
N THR A 42 3.00 -19.64 -10.73
CA THR A 42 3.90 -18.75 -9.97
C THR A 42 3.16 -18.28 -8.73
N PHE A 43 3.74 -18.53 -7.56
CA PHE A 43 3.18 -18.03 -6.31
C PHE A 43 3.28 -16.50 -6.27
N PRO A 44 2.20 -15.79 -5.91
CA PRO A 44 2.20 -14.33 -5.92
C PRO A 44 3.06 -13.76 -4.79
N ALA A 45 3.42 -12.48 -4.92
CA ALA A 45 3.98 -11.75 -3.80
C ALA A 45 2.90 -11.54 -2.72
N VAL A 46 3.22 -11.91 -1.47
CA VAL A 46 2.35 -11.68 -0.31
C VAL A 46 2.97 -10.54 0.51
N THR A 47 2.30 -9.39 0.50
CA THR A 47 2.70 -8.24 1.31
C THR A 47 1.83 -8.18 2.56
N LEU A 48 2.47 -8.05 3.72
CA LEU A 48 1.80 -7.93 5.01
C LEU A 48 2.38 -6.75 5.78
N CYS A 49 1.52 -6.03 6.50
CA CYS A 49 1.89 -4.96 7.41
C CYS A 49 1.13 -5.14 8.72
N ASN A 50 1.77 -4.83 9.84
CA ASN A 50 1.05 -4.70 11.10
C ASN A 50 0.15 -3.45 11.02
N LEU A 51 -1.09 -3.54 11.52
CA LEU A 51 -2.00 -2.39 11.57
C LEU A 51 -1.49 -1.30 12.51
N ASN A 52 -0.72 -1.67 13.53
CA ASN A 52 -0.01 -0.70 14.35
C ASN A 52 1.26 -0.26 13.62
N GLU A 53 1.37 1.02 13.30
CA GLU A 53 2.50 1.59 12.56
C GLU A 53 3.82 1.50 13.35
N PHE A 54 3.79 1.72 14.67
CA PHE A 54 5.01 1.85 15.47
C PHE A 54 4.94 1.08 16.79
N ARG A 55 6.06 0.48 17.17
CA ARG A 55 6.26 -0.10 18.50
C ARG A 55 6.46 1.03 19.52
N PHE A 56 5.53 1.16 20.48
CA PHE A 56 5.60 2.17 21.55
C PHE A 56 6.94 2.15 22.31
N SER A 57 7.51 0.96 22.53
CA SER A 57 8.80 0.78 23.19
C SER A 57 10.00 1.39 22.43
N ARG A 58 9.90 1.52 21.10
CA ARG A 58 10.96 2.05 20.23
C ARG A 58 10.84 3.55 19.97
N VAL A 59 9.71 4.18 20.32
CA VAL A 59 9.52 5.63 20.22
C VAL A 59 10.36 6.34 21.27
N THR A 60 11.26 7.23 20.83
CA THR A 60 12.16 7.99 21.71
C THR A 60 11.60 9.38 22.03
N LYS A 61 12.22 10.07 22.99
CA LYS A 61 11.92 11.48 23.29
C LYS A 61 12.10 12.40 22.08
N ASN A 62 13.11 12.14 21.23
CA ASN A 62 13.32 12.93 20.02
C ASN A 62 12.22 12.66 18.98
N ASP A 63 11.81 11.40 18.82
CA ASP A 63 10.71 11.03 17.91
C ASP A 63 9.40 11.67 18.37
N LEU A 64 9.09 11.60 19.67
CA LEU A 64 7.91 12.22 20.25
C LEU A 64 7.94 13.75 20.12
N TYR A 65 9.12 14.37 20.19
CA TYR A 65 9.26 15.80 19.95
C TYR A 65 8.94 16.20 18.50
N HIS A 66 9.38 15.42 17.49
CA HIS A 66 9.17 15.78 16.09
C HIS A 66 7.86 15.27 15.49
N ALA A 67 7.40 14.09 15.91
CA ALA A 67 6.25 13.39 15.34
C ALA A 67 5.11 13.16 16.35
N GLY A 68 5.24 13.60 17.61
CA GLY A 68 4.23 13.31 18.65
C GLY A 68 2.84 13.88 18.35
N GLU A 69 2.76 15.04 17.72
CA GLU A 69 1.48 15.61 17.25
C GLU A 69 0.88 14.78 16.11
N LEU A 70 1.71 14.37 15.14
CA LEU A 70 1.29 13.50 14.03
C LEU A 70 0.75 12.14 14.53
N LEU A 71 1.36 11.59 15.58
CA LEU A 71 0.94 10.35 16.22
C LEU A 71 -0.27 10.52 17.17
N ALA A 72 -0.82 11.74 17.28
CA ALA A 72 -1.88 12.11 18.22
C ALA A 72 -1.55 11.80 19.70
N LEU A 73 -0.26 11.69 20.05
CA LEU A 73 0.22 11.50 21.41
C LEU A 73 0.42 12.83 22.15
N LEU A 74 0.68 13.91 21.39
CA LEU A 74 0.83 15.27 21.90
C LEU A 74 -0.13 16.21 21.19
N ASN A 75 -0.47 17.32 21.85
CA ASN A 75 -1.15 18.45 21.23
C ASN A 75 -0.15 19.45 20.60
N ASN A 76 -0.66 20.51 19.99
CA ASN A 76 0.13 21.57 19.35
C ASN A 76 1.01 22.38 20.33
N ARG A 77 0.86 22.14 21.64
CA ARG A 77 1.70 22.73 22.70
C ARG A 77 2.76 21.75 23.21
N TYR A 78 2.92 20.58 22.59
CA TYR A 78 3.83 19.51 23.00
C TYR A 78 3.49 18.93 24.39
N GLU A 79 2.21 18.96 24.76
CA GLU A 79 1.68 18.42 26.01
C GLU A 79 0.83 17.18 25.73
N ILE A 80 0.78 16.26 26.69
CA ILE A 80 -0.08 15.08 26.63
C ILE A 80 -1.54 15.54 26.78
N PRO A 81 -2.46 15.21 25.84
CA PRO A 81 -3.87 15.57 25.97
C PRO A 81 -4.53 14.97 27.21
N ASP A 82 -5.45 15.70 27.83
CA ASP A 82 -6.16 15.33 29.06
C ASP A 82 -7.21 14.19 28.86
N THR A 83 -7.24 13.59 27.67
CA THR A 83 -8.25 12.62 27.21
C THR A 83 -7.77 11.18 27.25
N GLN A 84 -6.61 10.90 27.83
CA GLN A 84 -6.00 9.57 27.71
C GLN A 84 -6.58 8.59 28.74
N ALA A 85 -7.46 7.70 28.26
CA ALA A 85 -7.80 6.42 28.89
C ALA A 85 -6.62 5.42 28.83
N ALA A 86 -5.40 5.90 29.07
CA ALA A 86 -4.19 5.10 29.05
C ALA A 86 -4.02 4.38 30.39
N ASP A 87 -3.47 3.17 30.35
CA ASP A 87 -3.01 2.47 31.55
C ASP A 87 -1.97 3.31 32.29
N GLU A 88 -2.02 3.31 33.63
CA GLU A 88 -1.18 4.17 34.49
C GLU A 88 0.31 4.02 34.16
N ARG A 89 0.77 2.77 33.92
CA ARG A 89 2.17 2.48 33.59
C ARG A 89 2.57 3.03 32.23
N GLN A 90 1.70 2.95 31.23
CA GLN A 90 1.98 3.51 29.91
C GLN A 90 2.00 5.04 29.95
N LEU A 91 1.12 5.63 30.77
CA LEU A 91 1.07 7.07 30.97
C LEU A 91 2.35 7.58 31.66
N GLU A 92 2.86 6.89 32.69
CA GLU A 92 4.15 7.24 33.33
C GLU A 92 5.31 7.22 32.33
N ILE A 93 5.39 6.19 31.48
CA ILE A 93 6.42 6.09 30.43
C ILE A 93 6.28 7.23 29.42
N LEU A 94 5.05 7.56 29.02
CA LEU A 94 4.79 8.64 28.08
C LEU A 94 5.14 10.00 28.69
N GLN A 95 4.82 10.23 29.97
CA GLN A 95 5.16 11.46 30.70
C GLN A 95 6.67 11.68 30.78
N ASP A 96 7.45 10.64 31.06
CA ASP A 96 8.92 10.74 31.05
C ASP A 96 9.47 11.09 29.66
N LYS A 97 8.94 10.42 28.62
CA LYS A 97 9.30 10.68 27.21
C LYS A 97 8.85 12.06 26.73
N ALA A 98 7.73 12.59 27.22
CA ALA A 98 7.18 13.90 26.88
C ALA A 98 7.77 15.05 27.73
N ASN A 99 8.69 14.77 28.66
CA ASN A 99 9.35 15.81 29.42
C ASN A 99 10.45 16.49 28.59
N PHE A 100 10.11 17.62 27.96
CA PHE A 100 11.02 18.40 27.12
C PHE A 100 11.79 19.51 27.87
N ARG A 101 11.76 19.55 29.21
CA ARG A 101 12.54 20.53 29.98
C ARG A 101 14.03 20.34 29.73
N ASN A 102 14.72 21.41 29.31
CA ASN A 102 16.13 21.39 28.94
C ASN A 102 16.48 20.39 27.82
N PHE A 103 15.50 19.99 27.00
CA PHE A 103 15.73 19.09 25.88
C PHE A 103 16.34 19.85 24.69
N LYS A 104 17.37 19.27 24.08
CA LYS A 104 17.96 19.76 22.83
C LYS A 104 17.59 18.80 21.69
N PRO A 105 16.70 19.21 20.76
CA PRO A 105 16.29 18.36 19.65
C PRO A 105 17.47 17.96 18.77
N LYS A 106 17.47 16.71 18.32
CA LYS A 106 18.41 16.18 17.33
C LYS A 106 17.73 16.14 15.95
N PRO A 107 18.51 16.09 14.85
CA PRO A 107 17.96 15.87 13.52
C PRO A 107 17.04 14.65 13.48
N PHE A 108 16.00 14.72 12.67
CA PHE A 108 14.97 13.70 12.56
C PHE A 108 14.65 13.41 11.10
N ASN A 109 14.45 12.13 10.79
CA ASN A 109 14.11 11.66 9.46
C ASN A 109 12.98 10.63 9.59
N MET A 110 11.87 10.86 8.89
CA MET A 110 10.71 9.97 8.92
C MET A 110 11.05 8.55 8.43
N LEU A 111 11.90 8.40 7.41
CA LEU A 111 12.28 7.08 6.89
C LEU A 111 13.08 6.28 7.95
N GLU A 112 14.00 6.94 8.65
CA GLU A 112 14.74 6.32 9.76
C GLU A 112 13.80 5.95 10.92
N PHE A 113 12.82 6.80 11.20
CA PHE A 113 11.83 6.54 12.23
C PHE A 113 10.96 5.32 11.90
N TYR A 114 10.46 5.19 10.66
CA TYR A 114 9.71 4.01 10.22
C TYR A 114 10.56 2.74 10.29
N ASP A 115 11.81 2.79 9.82
CA ASP A 115 12.71 1.62 9.81
C ASP A 115 13.04 1.13 11.24
N ARG A 116 13.31 2.06 12.16
CA ARG A 116 13.67 1.72 13.56
C ARG A 116 12.47 1.42 14.45
N ALA A 117 11.40 2.22 14.37
CA ALA A 117 10.25 2.12 15.27
C ALA A 117 9.15 1.20 14.74
N GLY A 118 9.15 0.90 13.44
CA GLY A 118 8.28 -0.11 12.84
C GLY A 118 8.47 -1.50 13.43
N HIS A 119 7.56 -2.42 13.13
CA HIS A 119 7.63 -3.79 13.63
C HIS A 119 8.69 -4.59 12.87
N ASP A 120 9.55 -5.30 13.62
CA ASP A 120 10.57 -6.16 13.04
C ASP A 120 9.97 -7.54 12.73
N ILE A 121 10.09 -7.97 11.46
CA ILE A 121 9.60 -9.28 11.02
C ILE A 121 10.24 -10.43 11.80
N ARG A 122 11.47 -10.26 12.31
CA ARG A 122 12.15 -11.28 13.16
C ARG A 122 11.48 -11.47 14.51
N GLU A 123 10.81 -10.45 15.03
CA GLU A 123 10.06 -10.53 16.29
C GLU A 123 8.61 -11.02 16.05
N MET A 124 8.04 -10.77 14.87
CA MET A 124 6.66 -11.17 14.52
C MET A 124 6.54 -12.59 13.97
N LEU A 125 7.51 -13.04 13.18
CA LEU A 125 7.43 -14.29 12.42
C LEU A 125 7.80 -15.50 13.30
N LEU A 126 6.81 -16.06 13.99
CA LEU A 126 7.01 -17.23 14.86
C LEU A 126 7.34 -18.50 14.08
N SER A 127 6.72 -18.69 12.91
CA SER A 127 6.98 -19.81 12.02
C SER A 127 6.63 -19.45 10.58
N CYS A 128 7.34 -20.05 9.63
CA CYS A 128 7.15 -19.80 8.21
C CYS A 128 7.41 -21.10 7.45
N PHE A 129 6.46 -21.50 6.61
CA PHE A 129 6.62 -22.64 5.72
C PHE A 129 6.04 -22.34 4.35
N PHE A 130 6.80 -22.66 3.31
CA PHE A 130 6.34 -22.58 1.93
C PHE A 130 6.48 -23.96 1.28
N ARG A 131 5.35 -24.56 0.91
CA ARG A 131 5.29 -25.92 0.30
C ARG A 131 5.98 -27.00 1.16
N GLY A 132 5.92 -26.86 2.49
CA GLY A 132 6.55 -27.78 3.44
C GLY A 132 7.99 -27.43 3.81
N GLU A 133 8.66 -26.57 3.04
CA GLU A 133 10.01 -26.09 3.34
C GLU A 133 9.96 -24.93 4.33
N LYS A 134 10.88 -24.92 5.30
CA LYS A 134 10.97 -23.85 6.30
C LYS A 134 11.54 -22.58 5.66
N CYS A 135 10.85 -21.45 5.83
CA CYS A 135 11.34 -20.13 5.45
C CYS A 135 11.85 -19.33 6.66
N SER A 136 12.52 -18.22 6.36
CA SER A 136 13.24 -17.37 7.29
C SER A 136 12.79 -15.91 7.18
N PRO A 137 13.04 -15.07 8.20
CA PRO A 137 12.81 -13.63 8.11
C PRO A 137 13.53 -12.96 6.94
N GLU A 138 14.67 -13.50 6.50
CA GLU A 138 15.47 -12.99 5.38
C GLU A 138 14.77 -13.19 4.02
N ASP A 139 13.79 -14.10 3.94
CA ASP A 139 12.96 -14.30 2.74
C ASP A 139 11.89 -13.20 2.58
N PHE A 140 11.73 -12.32 3.58
CA PHE A 140 10.82 -11.18 3.53
C PHE A 140 11.60 -9.90 3.22
N LYS A 141 11.24 -9.25 2.11
CA LYS A 141 11.83 -7.97 1.71
C LYS A 141 11.04 -6.79 2.28
N VAL A 142 11.74 -5.89 2.98
CA VAL A 142 11.18 -4.60 3.41
C VAL A 142 10.84 -3.74 2.19
N VAL A 143 9.65 -3.14 2.20
CA VAL A 143 9.17 -2.21 1.18
C VAL A 143 9.18 -0.81 1.79
N SER A 144 9.95 0.11 1.20
CA SER A 144 10.05 1.53 1.59
C SER A 144 9.50 2.43 0.51
#